data_AF-A0A966M6X6-F1
#
_entry.id   AF-A0A966M6X6-F1
#
_cell.length_a   1.000
_cell.length_b   1.000
_cell.length_c   1.000
_cell.angle_alpha   90.00
_cell.angle_beta   90.00
_cell.angle_gamma   90.00
#
_symmetry.space_group_name_H-M   'P 1'
#
loop_
_entity.id
_entity.type
_entity.pdbx_description
1 polymer ?
#
loop_
_entity_poly.entity_id
_entity_poly.type
_entity_poly.pdbx_seq_one_letter_code
_entity_poly.pdbx_strand_id
1 'polypeptide(L)'
;MKSAVETISKTRVRILIDVDFTDLEPHIKTAYQSISERIVIPGFRKGKVPRAMIDQRVGRGAVLDEAINNGLPEFYSQAARENDLLVLGRPSVDIKELKDNEAVKFEVEVRQRLTRLKAMEQGAQARDNLLKLLLETVEIAVPENLVKEEVDAHLEKENRLEDSEHRSEVSLEITNSLKADFLLDAIVKSEAVQVSEAELTEYLIRSAARYQMSPDQFAQQISQAGQIHALMAEVARSKALAVVLERVGVKDASGRKVDLAALAPKQEAGSE
;
A
#
# COMPACT_ATOMS: atom_id res chain seq x y z
N MET A 1 1.36 -2.19 26.57
CA MET A 1 1.38 -1.29 25.38
C MET A 1 0.23 -1.55 24.40
N LYS A 2 -0.46 -0.49 23.98
CA LYS A 2 -1.36 -0.49 22.81
C LYS A 2 -0.88 0.58 21.82
N SER A 3 -0.79 0.23 20.55
CA SER A 3 -0.46 1.18 19.48
C SER A 3 -1.64 1.31 18.51
N ALA A 4 -1.97 2.55 18.14
CA ALA A 4 -2.99 2.85 17.14
C ALA A 4 -2.37 3.74 16.04
N VAL A 5 -2.62 3.39 14.78
CA VAL A 5 -2.04 4.08 13.63
C VAL A 5 -3.12 4.88 12.92
N GLU A 6 -2.92 6.19 12.81
CA GLU A 6 -3.73 7.11 12.03
C GLU A 6 -2.98 7.55 10.77
N THR A 7 -3.60 7.39 9.60
CA THR A 7 -3.02 7.87 8.34
C THR A 7 -3.37 9.34 8.12
N ILE A 8 -2.39 10.24 8.21
CA ILE A 8 -2.59 11.67 7.93
C ILE A 8 -2.54 11.93 6.42
N SER A 9 -1.59 11.32 5.71
CA SER A 9 -1.43 11.51 4.27
C SER A 9 -0.71 10.32 3.63
N LYS A 10 -0.58 10.30 2.30
CA LYS A 10 0.10 9.22 1.55
C LYS A 10 1.46 8.87 2.15
N THR A 11 2.24 9.86 2.59
CA THR A 11 3.60 9.69 3.11
C THR A 11 3.75 9.95 4.60
N ARG A 12 2.69 10.33 5.33
CA ARG A 12 2.79 10.69 6.75
C ARG A 12 1.78 9.91 7.57
N VAL A 13 2.29 9.32 8.63
CA VAL A 13 1.53 8.47 9.54
C VAL A 13 1.74 8.99 10.95
N ARG A 14 0.66 8.98 11.72
CA ARG A 14 0.64 9.28 13.13
C ARG A 14 0.45 7.99 13.90
N ILE A 15 1.34 7.73 14.85
CA ILE A 15 1.24 6.59 15.75
C ILE A 15 0.88 7.14 17.13
N LEU A 16 -0.29 6.76 17.64
CA LEU A 16 -0.70 6.99 19.01
C LEU A 16 -0.24 5.78 19.82
N ILE A 17 0.69 6.01 20.73
CA ILE A 17 1.25 4.95 21.57
C ILE A 17 0.73 5.18 22.99
N ASP A 18 0.03 4.18 23.52
CA ASP A 18 -0.44 4.12 24.89
C ASP A 18 0.44 3.13 25.65
N VAL A 19 1.24 3.66 26.58
CA VAL A 19 2.19 2.88 27.37
C VAL A 19 1.70 2.82 28.81
N ASP A 20 1.52 1.58 29.28
CA ASP A 20 1.18 1.28 30.66
C ASP A 20 2.38 1.60 31.57
N PHE A 21 2.11 2.07 32.79
CA PHE A 21 3.17 2.49 33.72
C PHE A 21 4.18 1.38 34.05
N THR A 22 3.78 0.11 34.00
CA THR A 22 4.66 -1.06 34.23
C THR A 22 5.79 -1.15 33.21
N ASP A 23 5.52 -0.78 31.95
CA ASP A 23 6.50 -0.85 30.86
C ASP A 23 7.55 0.29 30.98
N LEU A 24 7.24 1.35 31.75
CA LEU A 24 8.12 2.51 31.98
C LEU A 24 9.07 2.36 33.17
N GLU A 25 8.81 1.44 34.11
CA GLU A 25 9.65 1.20 35.29
C GLU A 25 11.16 1.05 35.00
N PRO A 26 11.61 0.26 33.99
CA PRO A 26 13.04 0.15 33.68
C PRO A 26 13.64 1.47 33.19
N HIS A 27 12.87 2.27 32.45
CA HIS A 27 13.30 3.58 31.96
C HIS A 27 13.32 4.62 33.08
N ILE A 28 12.39 4.56 34.04
CA ILE A 28 12.37 5.40 35.23
C ILE A 28 13.63 5.15 36.08
N LYS A 29 14.00 3.89 36.30
CA LYS A 29 15.23 3.55 37.05
C LYS A 29 16.47 4.12 36.37
N THR A 30 16.52 4.06 35.05
CA THR A 30 17.63 4.59 34.24
C THR A 30 17.66 6.12 34.29
N ALA A 31 16.50 6.78 34.20
CA ALA A 31 16.37 8.23 34.33
C ALA A 31 16.87 8.73 35.69
N TYR A 32 16.51 8.05 36.78
CA TYR A 32 17.04 8.37 38.12
C TYR A 32 18.56 8.29 38.18
N GLN A 33 19.16 7.29 37.54
CA GLN A 33 20.61 7.14 37.50
C GLN A 33 21.26 8.26 36.68
N SER A 34 20.78 8.53 35.47
CA SER A 34 21.27 9.61 34.60
C SER A 34 21.18 10.98 35.27
N ILE A 35 20.06 11.27 35.95
CA ILE A 35 19.87 12.52 36.67
C ILE A 35 20.82 12.61 37.87
N SER A 36 21.00 11.53 38.63
CA SER A 36 21.91 11.49 39.79
C SER A 36 23.38 11.75 39.47
N GLU A 37 23.79 11.47 38.23
CA GLU A 37 25.14 11.74 37.72
C GLU A 37 25.31 13.20 37.29
N ARG A 38 24.25 13.81 36.75
CA ARG A 38 24.24 15.19 36.27
C ARG A 38 24.11 16.21 37.40
N ILE A 39 23.30 15.92 38.42
CA ILE A 39 23.01 16.88 39.49
C ILE A 39 24.01 16.79 40.65
N VAL A 40 24.29 17.95 41.26
CA VAL A 40 25.07 18.03 42.51
C VAL A 40 24.12 18.38 43.63
N ILE A 41 23.97 17.45 44.58
CA ILE A 41 23.18 17.67 45.80
C ILE A 41 24.15 17.77 46.98
N PRO A 42 24.09 18.86 47.77
CA PRO A 42 24.91 19.01 48.97
C PRO A 42 24.79 17.80 49.90
N GLY A 43 25.92 17.27 50.36
CA GLY A 43 25.97 16.12 51.28
C GLY A 43 25.99 14.74 50.59
N PHE A 44 25.75 14.64 49.28
CA PHE A 44 25.78 13.36 48.55
C PHE A 44 26.82 13.37 47.43
N ARG A 45 27.53 12.25 47.28
CA ARG A 45 28.45 12.05 46.16
C ARG A 45 27.66 11.84 44.87
N LYS A 46 28.11 12.45 43.77
CA LYS A 46 27.55 12.27 42.41
C LYS A 46 27.31 10.79 42.12
N GLY A 47 26.11 10.45 41.61
CA GLY A 47 25.70 9.09 41.28
C GLY A 47 25.20 8.21 42.44
N LYS A 48 25.27 8.67 43.70
CA LYS A 48 24.78 7.92 44.89
C LYS A 48 23.72 8.67 45.67
N VAL A 49 22.97 9.53 44.98
CA VAL A 49 21.86 10.29 45.57
C VAL A 49 20.63 9.39 45.69
N PRO A 50 19.96 9.31 46.86
CA PRO A 50 18.68 8.64 47.01
C PRO A 50 17.57 9.27 46.15
N ARG A 51 16.64 8.45 45.62
CA ARG A 51 15.55 8.88 44.71
C ARG A 51 14.70 10.02 45.29
N ALA A 52 14.35 9.93 46.57
CA ALA A 52 13.53 10.96 47.24
C ALA A 52 14.17 12.36 47.21
N MET A 53 15.51 12.44 47.27
CA MET A 53 16.23 13.71 47.19
C MET A 53 16.29 14.27 45.75
N ILE A 54 16.26 13.37 44.75
CA ILE A 54 16.20 13.74 43.34
C ILE A 54 14.82 14.32 43.02
N ASP A 55 13.76 13.66 43.47
CA ASP A 55 12.37 14.13 43.31
C ASP A 55 12.15 15.48 43.97
N GLN A 56 12.72 15.70 45.16
CA GLN A 56 12.60 16.97 45.88
C GLN A 56 13.34 18.13 45.18
N ARG A 57 14.40 17.84 44.42
CA ARG A 57 15.24 18.86 43.79
C ARG A 57 14.84 19.18 42.35
N VAL A 58 14.51 18.15 41.57
CA VAL A 58 14.24 18.25 40.12
C VAL A 58 12.74 18.13 39.82
N GLY A 59 11.97 17.57 40.74
CA GLY A 59 10.54 17.30 40.55
C GLY A 59 10.30 15.96 39.85
N ARG A 60 9.28 15.22 40.31
CA ARG A 60 8.92 13.90 39.75
C ARG A 60 8.54 13.98 38.27
N GLY A 61 7.91 15.08 37.83
CA GLY A 61 7.58 15.31 36.42
C GLY A 61 8.80 15.30 35.48
N ALA A 62 9.89 15.96 35.87
CA ALA A 62 11.11 16.00 35.06
C ALA A 62 11.82 14.64 34.97
N VAL A 63 11.69 13.81 36.00
CA VAL A 63 12.19 12.42 35.96
C VAL A 63 11.35 11.59 34.99
N LEU A 64 10.03 11.77 34.99
CA LEU A 64 9.14 11.11 34.03
C LEU A 64 9.42 11.56 32.60
N ASP A 65 9.64 12.86 32.35
CA ASP A 65 10.01 13.37 31.02
C ASP A 65 11.31 12.74 30.50
N GLU A 66 12.32 12.63 31.35
CA GLU A 66 13.60 11.97 31.02
C GLU A 66 13.41 10.47 30.79
N ALA A 67 12.57 9.80 31.59
CA ALA A 67 12.26 8.38 31.40
C ALA A 67 11.53 8.14 30.08
N ILE A 68 10.56 8.99 29.74
CA ILE A 68 9.82 8.95 28.47
C ILE A 68 10.79 9.18 27.33
N ASN A 69 11.59 10.24 27.35
CA ASN A 69 12.57 10.53 26.29
C ASN A 69 13.54 9.38 26.03
N ASN A 70 13.94 8.65 27.07
CA ASN A 70 14.80 7.48 26.95
C ASN A 70 14.07 6.22 26.45
N GLY A 71 12.80 6.02 26.81
CA GLY A 71 11.97 4.89 26.36
C GLY A 71 11.30 5.08 24.99
N LEU A 72 11.10 6.33 24.56
CA LEU A 72 10.44 6.68 23.31
C LEU A 72 11.01 5.94 22.08
N PRO A 73 12.34 5.87 21.87
CA PRO A 73 12.90 5.15 20.72
C PRO A 73 12.53 3.66 20.70
N GLU A 74 12.47 3.02 21.86
CA GLU A 74 12.15 1.60 21.97
C GLU A 74 10.68 1.34 21.70
N PHE A 75 9.79 2.06 22.39
CA PHE A 75 8.34 1.93 22.20
C PHE A 75 7.91 2.28 20.77
N TYR A 76 8.50 3.33 20.19
CA TYR A 76 8.30 3.66 18.79
C TYR A 76 8.77 2.54 17.85
N SER A 77 9.94 1.95 18.10
CA SER A 77 10.45 0.86 17.28
C SER A 77 9.59 -0.40 17.35
N GLN A 78 9.01 -0.70 18.52
CA GLN A 78 8.08 -1.80 18.72
C GLN A 78 6.76 -1.53 17.99
N ALA A 79 6.16 -0.36 18.20
CA ALA A 79 4.92 0.04 17.52
C ALA A 79 5.08 0.09 15.99
N ALA A 80 6.22 0.58 15.47
CA ALA A 80 6.50 0.56 14.04
C ALA A 80 6.64 -0.87 13.50
N ARG A 81 7.21 -1.79 14.27
CA ARG A 81 7.36 -3.20 13.88
C ARG A 81 6.04 -3.96 13.91
N GLU A 82 5.22 -3.77 14.94
CA GLU A 82 3.89 -4.39 15.05
C GLU A 82 2.97 -4.01 13.89
N ASN A 83 3.12 -2.79 13.38
CA ASN A 83 2.32 -2.26 12.29
C ASN A 83 3.00 -2.36 10.90
N ASP A 84 4.11 -3.11 10.78
CA ASP A 84 4.88 -3.28 9.54
C ASP A 84 5.25 -1.95 8.84
N LEU A 85 5.48 -0.89 9.61
CA LEU A 85 5.75 0.45 9.09
C LEU A 85 7.24 0.65 8.76
N LEU A 86 7.53 0.86 7.48
CA LEU A 86 8.84 1.29 7.01
C LEU A 86 8.99 2.81 7.12
N VAL A 87 9.50 3.27 8.25
CA VAL A 87 9.63 4.68 8.59
C VAL A 87 10.88 5.32 7.96
N LEU A 88 10.78 6.60 7.60
CA LEU A 88 11.83 7.40 6.97
C LEU A 88 12.15 8.62 7.84
N GLY A 89 13.43 8.76 8.20
CA GLY A 89 13.93 9.91 8.95
C GLY A 89 13.62 9.82 10.44
N ARG A 90 13.77 10.96 11.13
CA ARG A 90 13.50 11.06 12.57
C ARG A 90 12.00 11.34 12.79
N PRO A 91 11.34 10.65 13.72
CA PRO A 91 9.96 10.96 14.09
C PRO A 91 9.88 12.33 14.78
N SER A 92 8.76 13.02 14.59
CA SER A 92 8.33 14.12 15.47
C SER A 92 7.50 13.52 16.59
N VAL A 93 7.81 13.84 17.84
CA VAL A 93 7.11 13.29 19.01
C VAL A 93 6.47 14.43 19.79
N ASP A 94 5.16 14.31 20.01
CA ASP A 94 4.37 15.21 20.84
C ASP A 94 3.76 14.44 22.01
N ILE A 95 4.06 14.87 23.24
CA ILE A 95 3.52 14.26 24.46
C ILE A 95 2.17 14.89 24.75
N LYS A 96 1.08 14.11 24.70
CA LYS A 96 -0.29 14.62 24.86
C LYS A 96 -0.80 14.53 26.29
N GLU A 97 -0.58 13.41 26.97
CA GLU A 97 -1.03 13.20 28.34
C GLU A 97 0.06 12.49 29.14
N LEU A 98 0.46 13.12 30.24
CA LEU A 98 1.34 12.56 31.25
C LEU A 98 0.58 12.49 32.58
N LYS A 99 0.07 11.30 32.93
CA LYS A 99 -0.51 11.03 34.25
C LYS A 99 0.39 10.07 35.00
N ASP A 100 0.95 10.57 36.10
CA ASP A 100 1.77 9.78 37.03
C ASP A 100 0.96 8.58 37.55
N ASN A 101 1.56 7.38 37.52
CA ASN A 101 0.98 6.08 37.91
C ASN A 101 -0.17 5.47 37.06
N GLU A 102 -0.63 6.07 35.96
CA GLU A 102 -1.69 5.45 35.12
C GLU A 102 -1.18 5.07 33.73
N ALA A 103 -1.03 6.04 32.84
CA ALA A 103 -0.69 5.80 31.45
C ALA A 103 -0.03 7.03 30.84
N VAL A 104 0.88 6.79 29.90
CA VAL A 104 1.51 7.84 29.12
C VAL A 104 1.08 7.70 27.67
N LYS A 105 0.46 8.75 27.15
CA LYS A 105 0.04 8.82 25.75
C LYS A 105 0.91 9.82 24.99
N PHE A 106 1.58 9.34 23.97
CA PHE A 106 2.36 10.17 23.07
C PHE A 106 1.97 9.91 21.62
N GLU A 107 2.07 10.98 20.86
CA GLU A 107 1.81 11.01 19.44
C GLU A 107 3.13 11.08 18.70
N VAL A 108 3.32 10.19 17.75
CA VAL A 108 4.52 10.15 16.91
C VAL A 108 4.12 10.35 15.46
N GLU A 109 4.49 11.48 14.87
CA GLU A 109 4.36 11.71 13.43
C GLU A 109 5.65 11.27 12.72
N VAL A 110 5.53 10.39 11.74
CA VAL A 110 6.67 9.99 10.92
C VAL A 110 6.31 9.85 9.45
N ARG A 111 7.31 10.06 8.59
CA ARG A 111 7.17 9.78 7.17
C ARG A 111 7.31 8.29 6.92
N GLN A 112 6.34 7.67 6.26
CA GLN A 112 6.46 6.28 5.81
C GLN A 112 7.03 6.21 4.39
N ARG A 113 7.79 5.16 4.11
CA ARG A 113 8.21 4.82 2.75
C ARG A 113 7.00 4.31 1.97
N LEU A 114 6.77 4.86 0.78
CA LEU A 114 5.71 4.44 -0.15
C LEU A 114 6.01 3.09 -0.82
N THR A 115 6.39 2.09 -0.04
CA THR A 115 6.88 0.80 -0.56
C THR A 115 5.77 0.08 -1.32
N ARG A 116 4.54 0.06 -0.78
CA ARG A 116 3.40 -0.58 -1.44
C ARG A 116 2.98 0.14 -2.73
N LEU A 117 2.86 1.47 -2.71
CA LEU A 117 2.51 2.22 -3.92
C LEU A 117 3.55 2.05 -5.02
N LYS A 118 4.84 2.15 -4.67
CA LYS A 118 5.93 1.96 -5.64
C LYS A 118 5.97 0.54 -6.17
N ALA A 119 5.74 -0.46 -5.33
CA ALA A 119 5.66 -1.84 -5.76
C ALA A 119 4.45 -2.05 -6.70
N MET A 120 3.27 -1.48 -6.39
CA MET A 120 2.10 -1.53 -7.29
C MET A 120 2.39 -0.90 -8.65
N GLU A 121 3.07 0.25 -8.68
CA GLU A 121 3.50 0.91 -9.92
C GLU A 121 4.48 0.04 -10.71
N GLN A 122 5.47 -0.56 -10.04
CA GLN A 122 6.40 -1.50 -10.67
C GLN A 122 5.69 -2.75 -11.19
N GLY A 123 4.68 -3.25 -10.49
CA GLY A 123 3.85 -4.36 -10.94
C GLY A 123 3.01 -4.01 -12.16
N ALA A 124 2.42 -2.81 -12.21
CA ALA A 124 1.71 -2.32 -13.38
C ALA A 124 2.65 -2.21 -14.60
N GLN A 125 3.79 -1.54 -14.43
CA GLN A 125 4.80 -1.44 -15.50
C GLN A 125 5.31 -2.81 -15.96
N ALA A 126 5.49 -3.76 -15.05
CA ALA A 126 5.90 -5.11 -15.40
C ALA A 126 4.84 -5.85 -16.23
N ARG A 127 3.55 -5.68 -15.92
CA ARG A 127 2.44 -6.22 -16.74
C ARG A 127 2.43 -5.61 -18.14
N ASP A 128 2.55 -4.29 -18.23
CA ASP A 128 2.53 -3.58 -19.53
C ASP A 128 3.71 -4.02 -20.41
N ASN A 129 4.90 -4.11 -19.81
CA ASN A 129 6.10 -4.58 -20.51
C ASN A 129 5.98 -6.05 -20.94
N LEU A 130 5.38 -6.91 -20.12
CA LEU A 130 5.14 -8.31 -20.46
C LEU A 130 4.19 -8.40 -21.66
N LEU A 131 3.07 -7.67 -21.64
CA LEU A 131 2.11 -7.66 -22.75
C LEU A 131 2.78 -7.19 -24.05
N LYS A 132 3.55 -6.10 -23.99
CA LYS A 132 4.30 -5.58 -25.13
C LYS A 132 5.28 -6.62 -25.70
N LEU A 133 6.06 -7.27 -24.83
CA LEU A 133 7.00 -8.31 -25.24
C LEU A 133 6.28 -9.49 -25.91
N LEU A 134 5.14 -9.93 -25.36
CA LEU A 134 4.35 -11.01 -25.94
C LEU A 134 3.79 -10.63 -27.31
N LEU A 135 3.30 -9.40 -27.49
CA LEU A 135 2.80 -8.89 -28.77
C LEU A 135 3.91 -8.73 -29.82
N GLU A 136 5.14 -8.41 -29.42
CA GLU A 136 6.29 -8.34 -30.32
C GLU A 136 6.83 -9.73 -30.71
N THR A 137 6.67 -10.72 -29.82
CA THR A 137 7.24 -12.06 -30.01
C THR A 137 6.27 -13.02 -30.71
N VAL A 138 4.96 -12.84 -30.52
CA VAL A 138 3.93 -13.74 -31.04
C VAL A 138 3.18 -13.07 -32.19
N GLU A 139 3.20 -13.70 -33.36
CA GLU A 139 2.41 -13.25 -34.49
C GLU A 139 0.95 -13.69 -34.33
N ILE A 140 0.06 -12.71 -34.20
CA ILE A 140 -1.38 -12.92 -34.00
C ILE A 140 -2.11 -12.42 -35.25
N ALA A 141 -2.76 -13.36 -35.95
CA ALA A 141 -3.57 -13.04 -37.10
C ALA A 141 -4.94 -12.51 -36.64
N VAL A 142 -5.26 -11.27 -37.01
CA VAL A 142 -6.58 -10.67 -36.79
C VAL A 142 -7.33 -10.65 -38.12
N PRO A 143 -8.57 -11.17 -38.20
CA PRO A 143 -9.36 -11.09 -39.41
C PRO A 143 -9.62 -9.65 -39.84
N GLU A 144 -9.33 -9.30 -41.10
CA GLU A 144 -9.52 -7.93 -41.61
C GLU A 144 -10.97 -7.45 -41.53
N ASN A 145 -11.94 -8.35 -41.67
CA ASN A 145 -13.36 -8.00 -41.60
C ASN A 145 -13.72 -7.49 -40.20
N LEU A 146 -13.19 -8.12 -39.16
CA LEU A 146 -13.41 -7.69 -37.78
C LEU A 146 -12.80 -6.31 -37.53
N VAL A 147 -11.59 -6.06 -38.05
CA VAL A 147 -10.95 -4.74 -37.95
C VAL A 147 -11.81 -3.68 -38.66
N LYS A 148 -12.28 -3.97 -39.88
CA LYS A 148 -13.12 -3.03 -40.65
C LYS A 148 -14.41 -2.69 -39.91
N GLU A 149 -15.13 -3.69 -39.40
CA GLU A 149 -16.37 -3.49 -38.65
C GLU A 149 -16.16 -2.60 -37.40
N GLU A 150 -15.10 -2.86 -36.62
CA GLU A 150 -14.79 -2.06 -35.43
C GLU A 150 -14.34 -0.63 -35.78
N VAL A 151 -13.55 -0.46 -36.85
CA VAL A 151 -13.13 0.86 -37.34
C VAL A 151 -14.32 1.68 -37.79
N ASP A 152 -15.21 1.09 -38.59
CA ASP A 152 -16.42 1.77 -39.08
C ASP A 152 -17.33 2.15 -37.90
N ALA A 153 -17.53 1.25 -36.93
CA ALA A 153 -18.32 1.51 -35.73
C ALA A 153 -17.72 2.61 -34.83
N HIS A 154 -16.38 2.71 -34.76
CA HIS A 154 -15.70 3.78 -34.03
C HIS A 154 -15.87 5.13 -34.74
N LEU A 155 -15.62 5.18 -36.04
CA LEU A 155 -15.73 6.41 -36.84
C LEU A 155 -17.17 6.93 -36.97
N GLU A 156 -18.16 6.03 -36.97
CA GLU A 156 -19.58 6.39 -36.98
C GLU A 156 -19.97 7.17 -35.72
N LYS A 157 -19.48 6.76 -34.54
CA LYS A 157 -19.72 7.47 -33.27
C LYS A 157 -19.15 8.89 -33.27
N GLU A 158 -18.08 9.12 -34.03
CA GLU A 158 -17.46 10.44 -34.17
C GLU A 158 -18.02 11.25 -35.35
N ASN A 159 -18.88 10.66 -36.20
CA ASN A 159 -19.32 11.20 -37.48
C ASN A 159 -18.15 11.54 -38.44
N ARG A 160 -17.11 10.69 -38.47
CA ARG A 160 -15.87 10.89 -39.26
C ARG A 160 -15.56 9.74 -40.23
N LEU A 161 -16.59 9.05 -40.73
CA LEU A 161 -16.44 7.87 -41.61
C LEU A 161 -15.59 8.09 -42.86
N GLU A 162 -15.59 9.31 -43.40
CA GLU A 162 -14.90 9.67 -44.65
C GLU A 162 -13.45 10.14 -44.44
N ASP A 163 -12.99 10.29 -43.18
CA ASP A 163 -11.65 10.77 -42.86
C ASP A 163 -10.60 9.66 -43.03
N SER A 164 -9.86 9.68 -44.14
CA SER A 164 -8.90 8.62 -44.48
C SER A 164 -7.66 8.59 -43.58
N GLU A 165 -7.21 9.75 -43.11
CA GLU A 165 -6.05 9.85 -42.21
C GLU A 165 -6.44 9.26 -40.85
N HIS A 166 -7.55 9.72 -40.30
CA HIS A 166 -8.08 9.22 -39.02
C HIS A 166 -8.42 7.73 -39.09
N ARG A 167 -9.02 7.26 -40.19
CA ARG A 167 -9.29 5.82 -40.40
C ARG A 167 -8.02 4.97 -40.32
N SER A 168 -6.90 5.45 -40.85
CA SER A 168 -5.64 4.71 -40.84
C SER A 168 -5.06 4.61 -39.43
N GLU A 169 -5.15 5.69 -38.65
CA GLU A 169 -4.75 5.72 -37.24
C GLU A 169 -5.61 4.80 -36.38
N VAL A 170 -6.94 4.92 -36.49
CA VAL A 170 -7.92 4.10 -35.77
C VAL A 170 -7.78 2.62 -36.15
N SER A 171 -7.53 2.31 -37.42
CA SER A 171 -7.31 0.93 -37.88
C SER A 171 -6.09 0.30 -37.22
N LEU A 172 -4.99 1.03 -37.07
CA LEU A 172 -3.80 0.55 -36.39
C LEU A 172 -4.06 0.33 -34.90
N GLU A 173 -4.75 1.27 -34.24
CA GLU A 173 -5.12 1.17 -32.82
C GLU A 173 -6.01 -0.05 -32.56
N ILE A 174 -7.10 -0.20 -33.32
CA ILE A 174 -8.06 -1.29 -33.19
C ILE A 174 -7.39 -2.64 -33.49
N THR A 175 -6.56 -2.71 -34.54
CA THR A 175 -5.82 -3.93 -34.85
C THR A 175 -4.93 -4.36 -33.68
N ASN A 176 -4.21 -3.43 -33.07
CA ASN A 176 -3.34 -3.73 -31.93
C ASN A 176 -4.14 -4.14 -30.68
N SER A 177 -5.27 -3.48 -30.44
CA SER A 177 -6.20 -3.83 -29.35
C SER A 177 -6.75 -5.25 -29.52
N LEU A 178 -7.23 -5.59 -30.73
CA LEU A 178 -7.75 -6.94 -31.04
C LEU A 178 -6.66 -8.02 -30.92
N LYS A 179 -5.42 -7.73 -31.32
CA LYS A 179 -4.28 -8.64 -31.09
C LYS A 179 -4.08 -8.91 -29.60
N ALA A 180 -4.11 -7.86 -28.78
CA ALA A 180 -3.96 -7.99 -27.33
C ALA A 180 -5.09 -8.83 -26.74
N ASP A 181 -6.34 -8.56 -27.12
CA ASP A 181 -7.49 -9.31 -26.64
C ASP A 181 -7.41 -10.79 -27.01
N PHE A 182 -7.10 -11.13 -28.27
CA PHE A 182 -6.93 -12.53 -28.67
C PHE A 182 -5.79 -13.25 -27.97
N LEU A 183 -4.66 -12.56 -27.78
CA LEU A 183 -3.54 -13.11 -27.02
C LEU A 183 -3.96 -13.43 -25.59
N LEU A 184 -4.63 -12.49 -24.92
CA LEU A 184 -5.05 -12.64 -23.54
C LEU A 184 -6.12 -13.71 -23.39
N ASP A 185 -7.07 -13.80 -24.31
CA ASP A 185 -8.09 -14.85 -24.32
C ASP A 185 -7.47 -16.23 -24.55
N ALA A 186 -6.45 -16.32 -25.41
CA ALA A 186 -5.68 -17.56 -25.59
C ALA A 186 -4.96 -17.98 -24.30
N ILE A 187 -4.38 -17.02 -23.56
CA ILE A 187 -3.73 -17.27 -22.26
C ILE A 187 -4.77 -17.68 -21.21
N VAL A 188 -5.91 -16.99 -21.12
CA VAL A 188 -7.03 -17.34 -20.23
C VAL A 188 -7.44 -18.79 -20.46
N LYS A 189 -7.56 -19.21 -21.72
CA LYS A 189 -7.92 -20.58 -22.09
C LYS A 189 -6.80 -21.59 -21.76
N SER A 190 -5.54 -21.28 -22.04
CA SER A 190 -4.42 -22.20 -21.79
C SER A 190 -4.14 -22.40 -20.30
N GLU A 191 -4.31 -21.34 -19.50
CA GLU A 191 -4.10 -21.35 -18.05
C GLU A 191 -5.37 -21.74 -17.28
N ALA A 192 -6.49 -21.99 -17.98
CA ALA A 192 -7.79 -22.29 -17.41
C ALA A 192 -8.19 -21.31 -16.28
N VAL A 193 -7.99 -20.01 -16.54
CA VAL A 193 -8.17 -18.97 -15.53
C VAL A 193 -9.64 -18.85 -15.14
N GLN A 194 -9.92 -19.00 -13.85
CA GLN A 194 -11.25 -18.78 -13.28
C GLN A 194 -11.27 -17.48 -12.47
N VAL A 195 -12.31 -16.68 -12.66
CA VAL A 195 -12.55 -15.46 -11.88
C VAL A 195 -13.47 -15.80 -10.72
N SER A 196 -13.01 -15.51 -9.51
CA SER A 196 -13.83 -15.67 -8.29
C SER A 196 -14.76 -14.47 -8.09
N GLU A 197 -15.83 -14.68 -7.33
CA GLU A 197 -16.76 -13.61 -6.95
C GLU A 197 -16.06 -12.50 -6.16
N ALA A 198 -15.10 -12.86 -5.30
CA ALA A 198 -14.29 -11.91 -4.53
C ALA A 198 -13.44 -11.00 -5.45
N GLU A 199 -12.81 -11.57 -6.48
CA GLU A 199 -12.02 -10.79 -7.46
C GLU A 199 -12.89 -9.86 -8.29
N LEU A 200 -14.07 -10.33 -8.69
CA LEU A 200 -15.05 -9.51 -9.41
C LEU A 200 -15.54 -8.35 -8.53
N THR A 201 -15.84 -8.63 -7.26
CA THR A 201 -16.32 -7.64 -6.29
C THR A 201 -15.26 -6.58 -6.03
N GLU A 202 -14.01 -7.00 -5.79
CA GLU A 202 -12.87 -6.10 -5.62
C GLU A 202 -12.65 -5.23 -6.88
N TYR A 203 -12.78 -5.82 -8.08
CA TYR A 203 -12.71 -5.06 -9.31
C TYR A 203 -13.82 -4.01 -9.42
N LEU A 204 -15.06 -4.37 -9.08
CA LEU A 204 -16.21 -3.48 -9.06
C LEU A 204 -16.01 -2.32 -8.07
N ILE A 205 -15.52 -2.60 -6.86
CA ILE A 205 -15.24 -1.57 -5.84
C ILE A 205 -14.22 -0.57 -6.38
N ARG A 206 -13.10 -1.05 -6.94
CA ARG A 206 -12.05 -0.18 -7.50
C ARG A 206 -12.54 0.64 -8.69
N SER A 207 -13.36 0.02 -9.55
CA SER A 207 -13.92 0.71 -10.72
C SER A 207 -14.96 1.75 -10.33
N ALA A 208 -15.89 1.41 -9.44
CA ALA A 208 -16.92 2.33 -8.93
C ALA A 208 -16.29 3.57 -8.29
N ALA A 209 -15.18 3.41 -7.55
CA ALA A 209 -14.44 4.53 -6.97
C ALA A 209 -13.92 5.52 -8.02
N ARG A 210 -13.50 5.06 -9.21
CA ARG A 210 -13.06 5.94 -10.31
C ARG A 210 -14.21 6.76 -10.88
N TYR A 211 -15.42 6.20 -10.89
CA TYR A 211 -16.64 6.87 -11.36
C TYR A 211 -17.42 7.57 -10.23
N GLN A 212 -16.87 7.66 -9.02
CA GLN A 212 -17.48 8.33 -7.87
C GLN A 212 -18.89 7.80 -7.52
N MET A 213 -19.12 6.52 -7.74
CA MET A 213 -20.39 5.84 -7.44
C MET A 213 -20.19 4.71 -6.42
N SER A 214 -21.29 4.24 -5.83
CA SER A 214 -21.20 3.07 -4.94
C SER A 214 -21.00 1.78 -5.75
N PRO A 215 -20.37 0.74 -5.18
CA PRO A 215 -20.20 -0.55 -5.85
C PRO A 215 -21.53 -1.15 -6.33
N ASP A 216 -22.59 -1.04 -5.52
CA ASP A 216 -23.93 -1.54 -5.86
C ASP A 216 -24.53 -0.81 -7.06
N GLN A 217 -24.40 0.52 -7.11
CA GLN A 217 -24.90 1.33 -8.23
C GLN A 217 -24.16 0.98 -9.53
N PHE A 218 -22.83 0.83 -9.45
CA PHE A 218 -22.03 0.46 -10.61
C PHE A 218 -22.38 -0.95 -11.11
N ALA A 219 -22.50 -1.92 -10.21
CA ALA A 219 -22.88 -3.28 -10.55
C ALA A 219 -24.26 -3.33 -11.24
N GLN A 220 -25.24 -2.57 -10.73
CA GLN A 220 -26.56 -2.45 -11.35
C GLN A 220 -26.48 -1.85 -12.76
N GLN A 221 -25.68 -0.81 -12.97
CA GLN A 221 -25.50 -0.19 -14.28
C GLN A 221 -24.88 -1.15 -15.30
N ILE A 222 -23.82 -1.86 -14.92
CA ILE A 222 -23.16 -2.86 -15.77
C ILE A 222 -24.11 -4.03 -16.07
N SER A 223 -24.88 -4.47 -15.07
CA SER A 223 -25.91 -5.51 -15.25
C SER A 223 -26.99 -5.08 -16.23
N GLN A 224 -27.53 -3.86 -16.10
CA GLN A 224 -28.57 -3.33 -16.97
C GLN A 224 -28.07 -3.15 -18.41
N ALA A 225 -26.80 -2.80 -18.58
CA ALA A 225 -26.17 -2.72 -19.90
C ALA A 225 -25.84 -4.10 -20.51
N GLY A 226 -26.05 -5.21 -19.78
CA GLY A 226 -25.69 -6.55 -20.24
C GLY A 226 -24.17 -6.78 -20.33
N GLN A 227 -23.37 -5.93 -19.67
CA GLN A 227 -21.91 -5.89 -19.82
C GLN A 227 -21.16 -6.77 -18.80
N ILE A 228 -21.87 -7.51 -17.94
CA ILE A 228 -21.25 -8.36 -16.92
C ILE A 228 -20.30 -9.39 -17.53
N HIS A 229 -20.66 -10.01 -18.66
CA HIS A 229 -19.79 -11.00 -19.30
C HIS A 229 -18.50 -10.37 -19.86
N ALA A 230 -18.59 -9.17 -20.43
CA ALA A 230 -17.42 -8.42 -20.89
C ALA A 230 -16.51 -8.03 -19.70
N LEU A 231 -17.13 -7.60 -18.59
CA LEU A 231 -16.41 -7.33 -17.35
C LEU A 231 -15.69 -8.57 -16.81
N MET A 232 -16.36 -9.72 -16.79
CA MET A 232 -15.76 -10.99 -16.36
C MET A 232 -14.57 -11.36 -17.25
N ALA A 233 -14.70 -11.18 -18.57
CA ALA A 233 -13.59 -11.41 -19.51
C ALA A 233 -12.42 -10.46 -19.23
N GLU A 234 -12.67 -9.17 -18.97
CA GLU A 234 -11.64 -8.20 -18.61
C GLU A 234 -10.88 -8.61 -17.32
N VAL A 235 -11.61 -9.01 -16.28
CA VAL A 235 -11.02 -9.51 -15.03
C VAL A 235 -10.21 -10.78 -15.28
N ALA A 236 -10.72 -11.70 -16.10
CA ALA A 236 -10.03 -12.94 -16.46
C ALA A 236 -8.72 -12.65 -17.20
N ARG A 237 -8.72 -11.73 -18.18
CA ARG A 237 -7.54 -11.30 -18.93
C ARG A 237 -6.49 -10.64 -18.03
N SER A 238 -6.92 -9.76 -17.12
CA SER A 238 -6.04 -9.12 -16.14
C SER A 238 -5.38 -10.15 -15.21
N LYS A 239 -6.15 -11.17 -14.77
CA LYS A 239 -5.66 -12.28 -13.95
C LYS A 239 -4.71 -13.18 -14.72
N ALA A 240 -4.99 -13.48 -15.99
CA ALA A 240 -4.14 -14.29 -16.85
C ALA A 240 -2.73 -13.71 -16.98
N LEU A 241 -2.62 -12.39 -17.22
CA LEU A 241 -1.31 -11.72 -17.23
C LEU A 241 -0.60 -11.81 -15.88
N ALA A 242 -1.32 -11.70 -14.77
CA ALA A 242 -0.73 -11.82 -13.44
C ALA A 242 -0.13 -13.22 -13.21
N VAL A 243 -0.85 -14.28 -13.59
CA VAL A 243 -0.39 -15.67 -13.49
C VAL A 243 0.87 -15.91 -14.33
N VAL A 244 0.91 -15.37 -15.55
CA VAL A 244 2.11 -15.47 -16.41
C VAL A 244 3.27 -14.70 -15.78
N LEU A 245 3.01 -13.51 -15.24
CA LEU A 245 4.03 -12.66 -14.64
C LEU A 245 4.69 -13.28 -13.40
N GLU A 246 3.97 -14.11 -12.64
CA GLU A 246 4.54 -14.88 -11.51
C GLU A 246 5.65 -15.84 -11.94
N ARG A 247 5.63 -16.31 -13.19
CA ARG A 247 6.65 -17.21 -13.75
C ARG A 247 7.86 -16.47 -14.32
N VAL A 248 7.81 -15.13 -14.37
CA VAL A 248 8.84 -14.29 -14.99
C VAL A 248 9.66 -13.56 -13.94
N GLY A 249 10.99 -13.54 -14.12
CA GLY A 249 11.89 -12.78 -13.25
C GLY A 249 11.87 -11.28 -13.58
N VAL A 250 11.15 -10.49 -12.79
CA VAL A 250 11.10 -9.03 -12.95
C VAL A 250 12.25 -8.35 -12.21
N LYS A 251 12.99 -7.49 -12.91
CA LYS A 251 14.07 -6.65 -12.36
C LYS A 251 13.73 -5.18 -12.53
N ASP A 252 14.12 -4.36 -11.56
CA ASP A 252 14.04 -2.90 -11.69
C ASP A 252 15.19 -2.33 -12.54
N ALA A 253 15.15 -1.03 -12.83
CA ALA A 253 16.19 -0.34 -13.60
C ALA A 253 17.60 -0.43 -12.98
N SER A 254 17.70 -0.75 -11.69
CA SER A 254 18.97 -0.98 -10.98
C SER A 254 19.39 -2.45 -10.91
N GLY A 255 18.65 -3.34 -11.58
CA GLY A 255 18.90 -4.78 -11.62
C GLY A 255 18.43 -5.57 -10.39
N ARG A 256 17.73 -4.92 -9.45
CA ARG A 256 17.20 -5.59 -8.24
C ARG A 256 15.92 -6.33 -8.58
N LYS A 257 15.75 -7.53 -8.02
CA LYS A 257 14.53 -8.33 -8.18
C LYS A 257 13.34 -7.60 -7.56
N VAL A 258 12.26 -7.44 -8.31
CA VAL A 258 10.99 -6.91 -7.82
C VAL A 258 10.17 -8.08 -7.31
N ASP A 259 9.78 -8.05 -6.04
CA ASP A 259 8.88 -9.07 -5.48
C ASP A 259 7.43 -8.67 -5.73
N LEU A 260 6.84 -9.28 -6.75
CA LEU A 260 5.45 -9.05 -7.14
C LEU A 260 4.48 -9.94 -6.36
N ALA A 261 4.95 -11.00 -5.70
CA ALA A 261 4.09 -11.85 -4.87
C ALA A 261 3.59 -11.09 -3.63
N ALA A 262 4.42 -10.18 -3.11
CA ALA A 262 4.03 -9.26 -2.03
C ALA A 262 2.88 -8.29 -2.40
N LEU A 263 2.54 -8.17 -3.69
CA LEU A 263 1.44 -7.34 -4.20
C LEU A 263 0.17 -8.12 -4.48
N ALA A 264 0.24 -9.46 -4.49
CA ALA A 264 -0.96 -10.27 -4.65
C ALA A 264 -1.96 -9.93 -3.52
N PRO A 265 -3.26 -9.86 -3.81
CA PRO A 265 -4.25 -9.74 -2.75
C PRO A 265 -4.04 -10.90 -1.79
N LYS A 266 -3.88 -10.59 -0.49
CA LYS A 266 -3.85 -11.65 0.53
C LYS A 266 -5.18 -12.36 0.43
N GLN A 267 -5.18 -13.62 0.00
CA GLN A 267 -6.36 -14.46 0.15
C GLN A 267 -6.69 -14.45 1.63
N GLU A 268 -7.87 -13.92 2.00
CA GLU A 268 -8.41 -14.19 3.33
C GLU A 268 -8.46 -15.71 3.43
N ALA A 269 -7.62 -16.27 4.30
CA ALA A 269 -7.70 -17.67 4.64
C ALA A 269 -9.14 -17.90 5.10
N GLY A 270 -9.88 -18.65 4.29
CA GLY A 270 -11.22 -19.07 4.65
C GLY A 270 -11.15 -19.65 6.05
N SER A 271 -11.91 -19.05 6.95
CA SER A 271 -12.22 -19.65 8.23
C SER A 271 -12.96 -20.95 7.93
N GLU A 272 -12.22 -22.06 7.92
CA GLU A 272 -12.78 -23.40 8.13
C GLU A 272 -13.38 -23.53 9.53
#